data_AF-A0A9W8CI09-F1
#
_entry.id   AF-A0A9W8CI09-F1
#
_cell.length_a   1.000
_cell.length_b   1.000
_cell.length_c   1.000
_cell.angle_alpha   90.00
_cell.angle_beta   90.00
_cell.angle_gamma   90.00
#
_symmetry.space_group_name_H-M   'P 1'
#
loop_
_entity.id
_entity.type
_entity.pdbx_description
1 polymer ?
#
loop_
_entity_poly.entity_id
_entity_poly.type
_entity_poly.pdbx_seq_one_letter_code
_entity_poly.pdbx_strand_id
1 'polypeptide(L)'
;MMRVSFKSISRKLTTTSYRHLATSVNSTEHCKIWTKTPSEFTVTPQSGFLPRHDPLPILPSYFDKLEEILHEMPISKGDGTYGLLHSGRFGELIEREMPLYDVDFIFDSRILSALFRDYTFLASAYLLEPCDIQYRLARNYGLARRVLPANIAVPLRTIAARINASPFLEHSMSYTFYNYRRIDASGELSKDNIEPIRRFSGCETEKSYIVGHVAAAQHTGAMVEASLEILRSAQKNDRKTFNLALRQYAGAMATVNGILSSTLKNTGEYASFRTFLSGCKDQPMFTNGVLFEGSSDSVGQRFLGVAQSSNPIASLSTHLFQLSQLSPQGTLPCTNGVDSLRPENYRAFLSHIDQQSRKTNVQAYALRNAESSVEYMAALDQVLAYRYRQWANLRDSIPVQTASNKPAFRKYFDVQTRHIRDVAELVQRTRANTDAEVLVVADRLRAESIVHRAEMVRRSLNRILSDSSETSPLPVSMIAY
;
A
#
# COMPACT_ATOMS: atom_id res chain seq x y z
N MET A 1 -45.52 52.03 -20.28
CA MET A 1 -46.36 50.90 -20.72
C MET A 1 -45.53 49.61 -20.67
N MET A 2 -46.00 48.65 -19.85
CA MET A 2 -45.69 47.21 -19.78
C MET A 2 -44.24 46.68 -19.75
N ARG A 3 -43.90 46.11 -18.58
CA ARG A 3 -42.86 45.09 -18.32
C ARG A 3 -43.33 43.70 -18.76
N VAL A 4 -42.44 42.88 -19.34
CA VAL A 4 -42.48 41.38 -19.32
C VAL A 4 -41.02 40.88 -19.43
N SER A 5 -40.38 40.48 -18.33
CA SER A 5 -40.13 39.10 -17.82
C SER A 5 -39.38 38.15 -18.79
N PHE A 6 -38.08 37.95 -18.55
CA PHE A 6 -37.33 36.77 -18.99
C PHE A 6 -37.33 35.74 -17.86
N LYS A 7 -37.99 34.60 -18.08
CA LYS A 7 -37.95 33.43 -17.19
C LYS A 7 -37.02 32.35 -17.77
N SER A 8 -36.15 31.88 -16.86
CA SER A 8 -35.39 30.63 -16.87
C SER A 8 -36.11 29.43 -17.49
N ILE A 9 -35.40 28.67 -18.34
CA ILE A 9 -35.69 27.25 -18.61
C ILE A 9 -34.45 26.45 -18.20
N SER A 10 -34.39 26.16 -16.90
CA SER A 10 -33.64 25.03 -16.35
C SER A 10 -34.42 23.74 -16.65
N ARG A 11 -33.88 22.86 -17.50
CA ARG A 11 -34.34 21.47 -17.58
C ARG A 11 -33.66 20.69 -16.45
N LYS A 12 -34.42 20.46 -15.39
CA LYS A 12 -34.15 19.47 -14.34
C LYS A 12 -34.04 18.08 -14.97
N LEU A 13 -32.83 17.49 -14.96
CA LEU A 13 -32.67 16.05 -15.01
C LEU A 13 -32.88 15.54 -13.58
N THR A 14 -34.03 14.94 -13.33
CA THR A 14 -34.44 14.38 -12.04
C THR A 14 -33.62 13.14 -11.67
N THR A 15 -33.14 13.13 -10.43
CA THR A 15 -32.31 12.16 -9.70
C THR A 15 -32.93 10.77 -9.48
N THR A 16 -33.68 10.24 -10.44
CA THR A 16 -34.47 9.01 -10.24
C THR A 16 -33.81 7.74 -10.81
N SER A 17 -32.77 7.82 -11.66
CA SER A 17 -32.13 6.61 -12.24
C SER A 17 -30.96 6.01 -11.45
N TYR A 18 -30.53 6.59 -10.32
CA TYR A 18 -29.48 5.98 -9.47
C TYR A 18 -30.02 5.21 -8.26
N ARG A 19 -31.33 5.26 -7.98
CA ARG A 19 -31.93 4.54 -6.84
C ARG A 19 -32.13 3.04 -7.09
N HIS A 20 -32.20 2.58 -8.33
CA HIS A 20 -32.40 1.16 -8.65
C HIS A 20 -31.11 0.32 -8.74
N LEU A 21 -29.93 0.94 -8.78
CA LEU A 21 -28.63 0.23 -8.70
C LEU A 21 -28.15 0.04 -7.25
N ALA A 22 -28.68 0.80 -6.29
CA ALA A 22 -28.35 0.68 -4.86
C ALA A 22 -29.21 -0.35 -4.11
N THR A 23 -30.30 -0.84 -4.70
CA THR A 23 -31.27 -1.73 -4.04
C THR A 23 -31.06 -3.23 -4.28
N SER A 24 -30.11 -3.65 -5.13
CA SER A 24 -29.86 -5.08 -5.39
C SER A 24 -28.56 -5.63 -4.78
N VAL A 25 -27.92 -4.88 -3.87
CA VAL A 25 -26.73 -5.35 -3.11
C VAL A 25 -27.07 -5.66 -1.64
N ASN A 26 -28.30 -5.38 -1.20
CA ASN A 26 -28.81 -5.81 0.10
C ASN A 26 -29.61 -7.13 -0.02
N SER A 27 -28.91 -8.24 -0.23
CA SER A 27 -29.39 -9.57 0.18
C SER A 27 -28.39 -10.16 1.16
N THR A 28 -28.53 -9.74 2.40
CA THR A 28 -27.79 -10.19 3.58
C THR A 28 -28.14 -11.62 3.95
N GLU A 29 -27.12 -12.48 4.02
CA GLU A 29 -27.06 -13.46 5.12
C GLU A 29 -25.64 -13.82 5.61
N HIS A 30 -24.55 -13.32 4.99
CA HIS A 30 -23.19 -13.57 5.47
C HIS A 30 -22.30 -12.33 5.47
N CYS A 31 -22.59 -11.36 6.35
CA CYS A 31 -21.60 -10.39 6.83
C CYS A 31 -22.16 -9.64 8.07
N LYS A 32 -22.18 -10.31 9.23
CA LYS A 32 -22.55 -9.70 10.51
C LYS A 32 -21.31 -9.51 11.38
N ILE A 33 -20.44 -8.57 11.02
CA ILE A 33 -19.61 -7.80 11.96
C ILE A 33 -19.38 -6.41 11.34
N TRP A 34 -20.36 -5.52 11.44
CA TRP A 34 -20.15 -4.10 11.19
C TRP A 34 -20.11 -3.42 12.56
N THR A 35 -18.96 -2.86 12.93
CA THR A 35 -18.84 -1.96 14.07
C THR A 35 -19.79 -0.77 13.88
N LYS A 36 -20.39 -0.25 14.97
CA LYS A 36 -21.42 0.80 14.94
C LYS A 36 -20.98 2.12 14.25
N THR A 37 -19.68 2.29 13.99
CA THR A 37 -19.11 3.43 13.26
C THR A 37 -18.45 2.93 11.97
N PRO A 38 -18.83 3.43 10.78
CA PRO A 38 -18.24 2.96 9.53
C PRO A 38 -16.75 3.35 9.47
N SER A 39 -15.89 2.36 9.21
CA SER A 39 -14.43 2.57 9.11
C SER A 39 -14.07 3.57 8.00
N GLU A 40 -13.05 4.40 8.23
CA GLU A 40 -12.47 5.24 7.18
C GLU A 40 -11.94 4.40 6.00
N PHE A 41 -11.47 3.18 6.25
CA PHE A 41 -10.82 2.32 5.27
C PHE A 41 -11.80 1.33 4.62
N THR A 42 -12.92 1.82 4.11
CA THR A 42 -13.90 1.00 3.38
C THR A 42 -13.57 0.96 1.89
N VAL A 43 -13.47 -0.25 1.32
CA VAL A 43 -13.15 -0.43 -0.11
C VAL A 43 -14.40 -0.27 -0.96
N THR A 44 -14.40 0.72 -1.85
CA THR A 44 -15.50 1.00 -2.79
C THR A 44 -14.97 1.37 -4.18
N PRO A 45 -15.79 1.30 -5.23
CA PRO A 45 -15.42 1.86 -6.55
C PRO A 45 -15.05 3.35 -6.50
N GLN A 46 -15.59 4.12 -5.55
CA GLN A 46 -15.34 5.56 -5.43
C GLN A 46 -14.02 5.87 -4.72
N SER A 47 -13.76 5.20 -3.60
CA SER A 47 -12.58 5.46 -2.76
C SER A 47 -11.40 4.53 -3.05
N GLY A 48 -11.63 3.38 -3.70
CA GLY A 48 -10.63 2.34 -3.85
C GLY A 48 -10.04 1.93 -2.50
N PHE A 49 -8.72 2.06 -2.36
CA PHE A 49 -7.98 1.86 -1.11
C PHE A 49 -7.56 3.16 -0.42
N LEU A 50 -8.18 4.30 -0.72
CA LEU A 50 -8.06 5.52 0.07
C LEU A 50 -9.14 5.58 1.16
N PRO A 51 -8.92 6.38 2.23
CA PRO A 51 -9.96 6.63 3.21
C PRO A 51 -11.18 7.30 2.58
N ARG A 52 -12.36 7.09 3.18
CA ARG A 52 -13.63 7.69 2.72
C ARG A 52 -13.62 9.21 2.79
N HIS A 53 -12.90 9.78 3.75
CA HIS A 53 -12.69 11.20 3.90
C HIS A 53 -11.20 11.51 3.87
N ASP A 54 -10.85 12.72 3.43
CA ASP A 54 -9.49 13.24 3.56
C ASP A 54 -9.06 13.17 5.05
N PRO A 55 -7.80 12.78 5.33
CA PRO A 55 -7.29 12.71 6.68
C PRO A 55 -7.44 14.04 7.43
N LEU A 56 -7.58 13.96 8.75
CA LEU A 56 -7.59 15.15 9.60
C LEU A 56 -6.15 15.69 9.71
N PRO A 57 -5.85 16.90 9.22
CA PRO A 57 -4.49 17.46 9.27
C PRO A 57 -4.15 18.07 10.62
N ILE A 58 -5.16 18.50 11.37
CA ILE A 58 -5.04 19.15 12.67
C ILE A 58 -5.97 18.40 13.63
N LEU A 59 -5.42 17.89 14.73
CA LEU A 59 -6.20 17.25 15.78
C LEU A 59 -7.05 18.27 16.56
N PRO A 60 -8.12 17.83 17.26
CA PRO A 60 -8.85 18.70 18.20
C PRO A 60 -7.92 19.34 19.24
N SER A 61 -8.23 20.55 19.71
CA SER A 61 -7.35 21.32 20.63
C SER A 61 -7.02 20.62 21.95
N TYR A 62 -7.83 19.63 22.35
CA TYR A 62 -7.48 18.74 23.45
C TYR A 62 -6.09 18.09 23.27
N PHE A 63 -5.63 17.90 22.03
CA PHE A 63 -4.34 17.30 21.68
C PHE A 63 -3.25 18.30 21.25
N ASP A 64 -3.36 19.58 21.62
CA ASP A 64 -2.40 20.61 21.17
C ASP A 64 -0.93 20.27 21.52
N LYS A 65 -0.67 19.72 22.71
CA LYS A 65 0.70 19.32 23.09
C LYS A 65 1.24 18.16 22.25
N LEU A 66 0.37 17.22 21.85
CA LEU A 66 0.74 16.14 20.92
C LEU A 66 1.12 16.72 19.54
N GLU A 67 0.32 17.65 19.02
CA GLU A 67 0.62 18.34 17.75
C GLU A 67 1.94 19.11 17.82
N GLU A 68 2.19 19.87 18.90
CA GLU A 68 3.45 20.60 19.13
C GLU A 68 4.66 19.65 19.07
N ILE A 69 4.61 18.53 19.80
CA ILE A 69 5.70 17.54 19.84
C ILE A 69 5.92 16.92 18.45
N LEU A 70 4.84 16.55 17.75
CA LEU A 70 4.93 15.96 16.40
C LEU A 70 5.42 16.95 15.34
N HIS A 71 5.13 18.25 15.52
CA HIS A 71 5.65 19.30 14.65
C HIS A 71 7.16 19.48 14.81
N GLU A 72 7.67 19.40 16.04
CA GLU A 72 9.11 19.49 16.34
C GLU A 72 9.85 18.16 16.14
N MET A 73 9.15 17.04 15.95
CA MET A 73 9.74 15.70 15.85
C MET A 73 10.74 15.51 14.69
N PRO A 74 10.45 15.88 13.42
CA PRO A 74 11.23 15.43 12.27
C PRO A 74 12.72 15.78 12.34
N ILE A 75 13.57 15.01 11.65
CA ILE A 75 15.00 15.35 11.54
C ILE A 75 15.16 16.73 10.89
N SER A 76 14.57 16.94 9.71
CA SER A 76 14.46 18.24 9.04
C SER A 76 13.02 18.73 9.04
N LYS A 77 12.81 19.99 9.44
CA LYS A 77 11.47 20.60 9.52
C LYS A 77 10.99 21.20 8.20
N GLY A 78 11.86 21.30 7.20
CA GLY A 78 11.54 21.87 5.88
C GLY A 78 11.57 23.40 5.81
N ASP A 79 11.70 24.08 6.94
CA ASP A 79 11.94 25.53 7.06
C ASP A 79 13.45 25.89 7.13
N GLY A 80 14.32 24.89 6.90
CA GLY A 80 15.77 25.01 7.04
C GLY A 80 16.30 24.70 8.44
N THR A 81 15.43 24.41 9.41
CA THR A 81 15.82 24.02 10.77
C THR A 81 15.73 22.52 11.00
N TYR A 82 16.41 22.06 12.05
CA TYR A 82 16.42 20.66 12.49
C TYR A 82 15.56 20.46 13.73
N GLY A 83 14.84 19.34 13.80
CA GLY A 83 13.96 19.01 14.91
C GLY A 83 14.58 18.04 15.94
N LEU A 84 13.70 17.46 16.76
CA LEU A 84 14.05 16.68 17.94
C LEU A 84 14.81 15.39 17.58
N LEU A 85 14.37 14.67 16.54
CA LEU A 85 15.04 13.44 16.08
C LEU A 85 16.45 13.70 15.55
N HIS A 86 16.73 14.88 14.99
CA HIS A 86 18.09 15.23 14.61
C HIS A 86 18.99 15.31 15.86
N SER A 87 18.52 16.04 16.88
CA SER A 87 19.27 16.29 18.12
C SER A 87 19.29 15.11 19.10
N GLY A 88 18.47 14.09 18.89
CA GLY A 88 18.34 12.94 19.80
C GLY A 88 17.65 13.27 21.13
N ARG A 89 16.83 14.32 21.15
CA ARG A 89 16.12 14.80 22.35
C ARG A 89 14.64 14.44 22.37
N PHE A 90 14.15 13.70 21.38
CA PHE A 90 12.74 13.36 21.27
C PHE A 90 12.29 12.46 22.42
N GLY A 91 13.03 11.39 22.72
CA GLY A 91 12.68 10.48 23.80
C GLY A 91 12.63 11.14 25.18
N GLU A 92 13.60 12.00 25.49
CA GLU A 92 13.64 12.76 26.75
C GLU A 92 12.45 13.72 26.87
N LEU A 93 12.08 14.39 25.77
CA LEU A 93 10.91 15.27 25.75
C LEU A 93 9.61 14.50 26.01
N ILE A 94 9.46 13.31 25.42
CA ILE A 94 8.28 12.44 25.65
C ILE A 94 8.17 12.08 27.13
N GLU A 95 9.26 11.68 27.77
CA GLU A 95 9.25 11.27 29.18
C GLU A 95 8.92 12.44 30.12
N ARG A 96 9.32 13.67 29.76
CA ARG A 96 9.11 14.86 30.59
C ARG A 96 7.77 15.55 30.36
N GLU A 97 7.32 15.65 29.10
CA GLU A 97 6.30 16.62 28.70
C GLU A 97 5.07 16.02 28.01
N MET A 98 5.12 14.77 27.51
CA MET A 98 3.98 14.19 26.78
C MET A 98 2.86 13.77 27.74
N PRO A 99 1.65 14.35 27.64
CA PRO A 99 0.54 14.00 28.52
C PRO A 99 0.02 12.57 28.27
N LEU A 100 -0.47 11.93 29.33
CA LEU A 100 -1.32 10.75 29.20
C LEU A 100 -2.74 11.19 28.89
N TYR A 101 -3.13 11.16 27.62
CA TYR A 101 -4.47 11.54 27.18
C TYR A 101 -5.50 10.44 27.45
N ASP A 102 -6.61 10.80 28.09
CA ASP A 102 -7.83 9.99 28.00
C ASP A 102 -8.40 10.10 26.58
N VAL A 103 -8.62 8.96 25.95
CA VAL A 103 -9.18 8.84 24.58
C VAL A 103 -10.47 8.01 24.58
N ASP A 104 -10.99 7.62 25.75
CA ASP A 104 -12.12 6.70 25.86
C ASP A 104 -13.44 7.26 25.36
N PHE A 105 -13.59 8.59 25.46
CA PHE A 105 -14.77 9.31 24.99
C PHE A 105 -14.80 9.51 23.47
N ILE A 106 -13.77 9.09 22.73
CA ILE A 106 -13.65 9.35 21.29
C ILE A 106 -14.26 8.19 20.49
N PHE A 107 -15.34 8.48 19.78
CA PHE A 107 -16.06 7.53 18.92
C PHE A 107 -16.06 7.91 17.43
N ASP A 108 -15.61 9.11 17.10
CA ASP A 108 -15.50 9.58 15.72
C ASP A 108 -14.37 8.86 14.98
N SER A 109 -14.71 8.18 13.88
CA SER A 109 -13.75 7.37 13.11
C SER A 109 -12.60 8.19 12.53
N ARG A 110 -12.88 9.43 12.12
CA ARG A 110 -11.89 10.30 11.48
C ARG A 110 -10.87 10.81 12.51
N ILE A 111 -11.33 11.15 13.72
CA ILE A 111 -10.46 11.49 14.85
C ILE A 111 -9.65 10.27 15.29
N LEU A 112 -10.28 9.10 15.45
CA LEU A 112 -9.57 7.86 15.82
C LEU A 112 -8.48 7.50 14.81
N SER A 113 -8.76 7.60 13.50
CA SER A 113 -7.75 7.35 12.46
C SER A 113 -6.63 8.40 12.47
N ALA A 114 -6.92 9.67 12.77
CA ALA A 114 -5.90 10.71 12.88
C ALA A 114 -4.99 10.49 14.10
N LEU A 115 -5.58 10.17 15.25
CA LEU A 115 -4.84 9.80 16.44
C LEU A 115 -4.03 8.53 16.23
N PHE A 116 -4.56 7.52 15.52
CA PHE A 116 -3.80 6.32 15.20
C PHE A 116 -2.55 6.63 14.37
N ARG A 117 -2.68 7.44 13.31
CA ARG A 117 -1.52 7.95 12.55
C ARG A 117 -0.52 8.62 13.50
N ASP A 118 -0.97 9.56 14.31
CA ASP A 118 -0.08 10.40 15.10
C ASP A 118 0.62 9.63 16.24
N TYR A 119 -0.10 8.78 16.95
CA TYR A 119 0.48 7.91 18.00
C TYR A 119 1.40 6.83 17.45
N THR A 120 1.16 6.31 16.25
CA THR A 120 2.09 5.34 15.63
C THR A 120 3.38 6.00 15.14
N PHE A 121 3.32 7.26 14.68
CA PHE A 121 4.51 8.08 14.43
C PHE A 121 5.28 8.33 15.74
N LEU A 122 4.60 8.75 16.81
CA LEU A 122 5.23 8.91 18.14
C LEU A 122 5.91 7.62 18.61
N ALA A 123 5.20 6.49 18.58
CA ALA A 123 5.71 5.22 19.06
C ALA A 123 6.94 4.77 18.28
N SER A 124 6.90 4.89 16.94
CA SER A 124 8.03 4.53 16.11
C SER A 124 9.24 5.44 16.36
N ALA A 125 9.03 6.76 16.39
CA ALA A 125 10.08 7.74 16.67
C ALA A 125 10.72 7.50 18.05
N TYR A 126 9.91 7.30 19.09
CA TYR A 126 10.39 7.04 20.43
C TYR A 126 11.20 5.74 20.50
N LEU A 127 10.70 4.64 19.95
CA LEU A 127 11.41 3.36 20.05
C LEU A 127 12.73 3.35 19.26
N LEU A 128 12.76 4.00 18.10
CA LEU A 128 13.83 3.86 17.10
C LEU A 128 14.78 5.05 17.02
N GLU A 129 14.57 6.15 17.75
CA GLU A 129 15.52 7.28 17.80
C GLU A 129 16.96 6.84 18.12
N PRO A 130 17.25 5.96 19.11
CA PRO A 130 18.62 5.52 19.36
C PRO A 130 19.21 4.76 18.16
N CYS A 131 18.37 4.00 17.45
CA CYS A 131 18.79 3.28 16.26
C CYS A 131 19.12 4.22 15.09
N ASP A 132 18.34 5.28 14.93
CA ASP A 132 18.59 6.28 13.90
C ASP A 132 19.90 7.02 14.15
N ILE A 133 20.11 7.50 15.38
CA ILE A 133 21.35 8.17 15.79
C ILE A 133 22.55 7.26 15.52
N GLN A 134 22.48 6.01 15.98
CA GLN A 134 23.53 5.02 15.76
C GLN A 134 23.78 4.75 14.27
N TYR A 135 22.71 4.67 13.46
CA TYR A 135 22.84 4.44 12.03
C TYR A 135 23.49 5.62 11.32
N ARG A 136 23.14 6.86 11.68
CA ARG A 136 23.77 8.07 11.13
C ARG A 136 25.26 8.16 11.47
N LEU A 137 25.65 7.75 12.69
CA LEU A 137 27.04 7.82 13.16
C LEU A 137 27.92 6.66 12.67
N ALA A 138 27.39 5.44 12.70
CA ALA A 138 28.20 4.22 12.57
C ALA A 138 27.64 3.20 11.57
N ARG A 139 26.60 3.56 10.80
CA ARG A 139 25.99 2.73 9.74
C ARG A 139 25.52 1.35 10.22
N ASN A 140 25.19 1.23 11.50
CA ASN A 140 24.55 0.07 12.11
C ASN A 140 23.40 0.53 13.01
N TYR A 141 22.42 -0.33 13.30
CA TYR A 141 21.20 0.08 14.00
C TYR A 141 21.27 0.05 15.53
N GLY A 142 22.29 -0.55 16.14
CA GLY A 142 22.32 -0.71 17.60
C GLY A 142 21.06 -1.39 18.18
N LEU A 143 20.66 -0.97 19.39
CA LEU A 143 19.47 -1.45 20.07
C LEU A 143 18.41 -0.35 20.17
N ALA A 144 17.15 -0.73 20.01
CA ALA A 144 16.00 0.15 20.20
C ALA A 144 15.61 0.25 21.68
N ARG A 145 14.77 1.24 22.03
CA ARG A 145 14.14 1.27 23.36
C ARG A 145 13.21 0.05 23.50
N ARG A 146 13.25 -0.60 24.66
CA ARG A 146 12.48 -1.84 24.93
C ARG A 146 11.07 -1.57 25.45
N VAL A 147 10.84 -0.42 26.08
CA VAL A 147 9.59 -0.07 26.73
C VAL A 147 8.99 1.11 25.98
N LEU A 148 7.70 1.04 25.67
CA LEU A 148 6.92 2.17 25.19
C LEU A 148 6.19 2.77 26.42
N PRO A 149 6.42 4.06 26.74
CA PRO A 149 5.90 4.67 27.97
C PRO A 149 4.38 4.81 27.95
N ALA A 150 3.76 4.86 29.12
CA ALA A 150 2.31 4.77 29.29
C ALA A 150 1.55 5.87 28.54
N ASN A 151 2.11 7.08 28.48
CA ASN A 151 1.56 8.22 27.76
C ASN A 151 1.46 8.01 26.24
N ILE A 152 2.21 7.07 25.66
CA ILE A 152 2.03 6.60 24.28
C ILE A 152 1.28 5.27 24.25
N ALA A 153 1.69 4.31 25.07
CA ALA A 153 1.23 2.92 25.01
C ALA A 153 -0.26 2.77 25.33
N VAL A 154 -0.76 3.44 26.36
CA VAL A 154 -2.16 3.32 26.80
C VAL A 154 -3.11 3.90 25.76
N PRO A 155 -2.98 5.17 25.31
CA PRO A 155 -3.90 5.71 24.31
C PRO A 155 -3.81 4.98 22.97
N LEU A 156 -2.59 4.63 22.51
CA LEU A 156 -2.41 3.93 21.25
C LEU A 156 -3.12 2.57 21.24
N ARG A 157 -3.04 1.79 22.32
CA ARG A 157 -3.76 0.50 22.41
C ARG A 157 -5.26 0.69 22.38
N THR A 158 -5.77 1.67 23.12
CA THR A 158 -7.21 1.97 23.14
C THR A 158 -7.70 2.39 21.76
N ILE A 159 -6.99 3.29 21.08
CA ILE A 159 -7.30 3.73 19.71
C ILE A 159 -7.26 2.53 18.74
N ALA A 160 -6.16 1.76 18.76
CA ALA A 160 -5.96 0.62 17.87
C ALA A 160 -7.07 -0.43 18.05
N ALA A 161 -7.48 -0.70 19.29
CA ALA A 161 -8.59 -1.61 19.58
C ALA A 161 -9.92 -1.09 18.99
N ARG A 162 -10.22 0.21 19.09
CA ARG A 162 -11.45 0.80 18.54
C ARG A 162 -11.55 0.72 17.02
N ILE A 163 -10.41 0.75 16.32
CA ILE A 163 -10.37 0.68 14.85
C ILE A 163 -9.95 -0.69 14.31
N ASN A 164 -9.82 -1.69 15.19
CA ASN A 164 -9.37 -3.05 14.89
C ASN A 164 -8.01 -3.10 14.14
N ALA A 165 -7.04 -2.34 14.64
CA ALA A 165 -5.68 -2.25 14.15
C ALA A 165 -4.68 -2.84 15.16
N SER A 166 -3.48 -3.15 14.68
CA SER A 166 -2.34 -3.41 15.56
C SER A 166 -1.77 -2.09 16.08
N PRO A 167 -1.37 -1.96 17.36
CA PRO A 167 -0.87 -0.72 17.95
C PRO A 167 0.58 -0.42 17.55
N PHE A 168 0.85 -0.33 16.24
CA PHE A 168 2.18 -0.08 15.68
C PHE A 168 2.08 0.57 14.30
N LEU A 169 3.15 1.25 13.87
CA LEU A 169 3.20 1.92 12.58
C LEU A 169 3.05 0.93 11.42
N GLU A 170 2.04 1.17 10.59
CA GLU A 170 1.73 0.41 9.38
C GLU A 170 1.50 1.33 8.15
N HIS A 171 1.29 0.75 6.98
CA HIS A 171 1.25 1.45 5.70
C HIS A 171 -0.04 2.27 5.47
N SER A 172 -1.23 1.68 5.61
CA SER A 172 -2.49 2.26 5.13
C SER A 172 -3.08 3.32 6.06
N MET A 173 -3.43 2.97 7.30
CA MET A 173 -4.05 3.84 8.32
C MET A 173 -3.08 4.81 8.98
N SER A 174 -1.77 4.57 8.84
CA SER A 174 -0.73 5.46 9.39
C SER A 174 0.17 6.04 8.31
N TYR A 175 1.26 5.37 7.92
CA TYR A 175 2.39 6.01 7.24
C TYR A 175 2.06 6.62 5.87
N THR A 176 1.09 6.06 5.14
CA THR A 176 0.84 6.40 3.73
C THR A 176 -0.58 6.90 3.47
N PHE A 177 -1.60 6.02 3.41
CA PHE A 177 -2.93 6.42 2.89
C PHE A 177 -3.74 7.33 3.81
N TYR A 178 -3.44 7.38 5.12
CA TYR A 178 -4.01 8.38 6.04
C TYR A 178 -3.06 9.55 6.37
N ASN A 179 -1.90 9.63 5.72
CA ASN A 179 -0.88 10.62 6.00
C ASN A 179 -0.70 11.59 4.84
N TYR A 180 -1.78 12.26 4.46
CA TYR A 180 -1.73 13.34 3.49
C TYR A 180 -2.75 14.41 3.83
N ARG A 181 -2.46 15.64 3.42
CA ARG A 181 -3.44 16.71 3.31
C ARG A 181 -3.34 17.33 1.93
N ARG A 182 -4.43 17.94 1.48
CA ARG A 182 -4.40 18.79 0.29
C ARG A 182 -3.77 20.14 0.63
N ILE A 183 -3.06 20.70 -0.34
CA ILE A 183 -2.54 22.07 -0.27
C ILE A 183 -3.71 23.03 -0.54
N ASP A 184 -4.39 22.85 -1.67
CA ASP A 184 -5.70 23.42 -1.96
C ASP A 184 -6.78 22.38 -1.68
N ALA A 185 -7.58 22.62 -0.64
CA ALA A 185 -8.67 21.75 -0.21
C ALA A 185 -9.75 21.53 -1.28
N SER A 186 -9.89 22.45 -2.26
CA SER A 186 -10.83 22.34 -3.37
C SER A 186 -10.25 21.66 -4.61
N GLY A 187 -8.93 21.49 -4.66
CA GLY A 187 -8.21 20.92 -5.78
C GLY A 187 -8.27 19.39 -5.85
N GLU A 188 -7.76 18.83 -6.95
CA GLU A 188 -7.68 17.39 -7.18
C GLU A 188 -6.64 16.71 -6.27
N LEU A 189 -6.73 15.38 -6.11
CA LEU A 189 -5.81 14.60 -5.27
C LEU A 189 -4.56 14.22 -6.06
N SER A 190 -3.92 15.22 -6.69
CA SER A 190 -2.73 15.01 -7.51
C SER A 190 -1.45 15.12 -6.68
N LYS A 191 -0.35 14.58 -7.21
CA LYS A 191 0.97 14.67 -6.59
C LYS A 191 1.45 16.11 -6.31
N ASP A 192 0.93 17.08 -7.06
CA ASP A 192 1.29 18.49 -6.96
C ASP A 192 0.41 19.26 -5.96
N ASN A 193 -0.72 18.69 -5.53
CA ASN A 193 -1.68 19.30 -4.62
C ASN A 193 -1.80 18.57 -3.26
N ILE A 194 -0.87 17.65 -2.96
CA ILE A 194 -0.87 16.93 -1.67
C ILE A 194 0.50 16.94 -1.02
N GLU A 195 0.49 16.88 0.31
CA GLU A 195 1.71 16.73 1.10
C GLU A 195 1.48 15.86 2.35
N PRO A 196 2.54 15.23 2.89
CA PRO A 196 2.44 14.46 4.11
C PRO A 196 2.12 15.33 5.32
N ILE A 197 1.26 14.82 6.21
CA ILE A 197 0.95 15.48 7.49
C ILE A 197 2.08 15.26 8.51
N ARG A 198 2.60 14.04 8.58
CA ARG A 198 3.73 13.64 9.43
C ARG A 198 4.87 13.06 8.59
N ARG A 199 6.10 13.26 9.08
CA ARG A 199 7.36 12.80 8.47
C ARG A 199 8.34 12.43 9.58
N PHE A 200 9.30 11.54 9.31
CA PHE A 200 10.40 11.26 10.24
C PHE A 200 11.67 12.01 9.84
N SER A 201 12.14 11.82 8.61
CA SER A 201 13.34 12.50 8.11
C SER A 201 13.01 13.92 7.65
N GLY A 202 11.84 14.11 7.05
CA GLY A 202 11.48 15.37 6.41
C GLY A 202 12.13 15.60 5.03
N CYS A 203 12.88 14.62 4.52
CA CYS A 203 13.52 14.71 3.20
C CYS A 203 12.52 14.62 2.03
N GLU A 204 12.95 15.06 0.86
CA GLU A 204 12.13 15.05 -0.35
C GLU A 204 11.82 13.62 -0.82
N THR A 205 12.70 12.65 -0.56
CA THR A 205 12.41 11.22 -0.86
C THR A 205 11.28 10.68 0.01
N GLU A 206 11.23 11.01 1.31
CA GLU A 206 10.14 10.59 2.18
C GLU A 206 8.81 11.21 1.72
N LYS A 207 8.82 12.51 1.40
CA LYS A 207 7.66 13.20 0.81
C LYS A 207 7.20 12.51 -0.47
N SER A 208 8.11 12.32 -1.42
CA SER A 208 7.83 11.69 -2.72
C SER A 208 7.30 10.27 -2.56
N TYR A 209 7.79 9.51 -1.58
CA TYR A 209 7.30 8.18 -1.26
C TYR A 209 5.82 8.20 -0.86
N ILE A 210 5.46 9.03 0.12
CA ILE A 210 4.08 9.10 0.63
C ILE A 210 3.14 9.65 -0.45
N VAL A 211 3.50 10.78 -1.06
CA VAL A 211 2.73 11.46 -2.11
C VAL A 211 2.51 10.55 -3.31
N GLY A 212 3.56 9.88 -3.80
CA GLY A 212 3.46 8.99 -4.96
C GLY A 212 2.49 7.84 -4.73
N HIS A 213 2.49 7.25 -3.54
CA HIS A 213 1.56 6.17 -3.21
C HIS A 213 0.12 6.65 -3.03
N VAL A 214 -0.10 7.82 -2.43
CA VAL A 214 -1.45 8.41 -2.29
C VAL A 214 -2.03 8.80 -3.64
N ALA A 215 -1.26 9.52 -4.47
CA ALA A 215 -1.69 9.91 -5.82
C ALA A 215 -1.99 8.68 -6.69
N ALA A 216 -1.18 7.63 -6.61
CA ALA A 216 -1.46 6.38 -7.31
C ALA A 216 -2.73 5.70 -6.76
N ALA A 217 -2.94 5.72 -5.45
CA ALA A 217 -4.09 5.07 -4.81
C ALA A 217 -5.43 5.70 -5.20
N GLN A 218 -5.47 6.98 -5.62
CA GLN A 218 -6.69 7.62 -6.15
C GLN A 218 -7.30 6.84 -7.33
N HIS A 219 -6.48 6.14 -8.11
CA HIS A 219 -6.93 5.39 -9.28
C HIS A 219 -7.36 3.95 -8.96
N THR A 220 -7.25 3.52 -7.69
CA THR A 220 -7.57 2.15 -7.30
C THR A 220 -9.07 1.86 -7.24
N GLY A 221 -9.92 2.90 -7.18
CA GLY A 221 -11.37 2.75 -7.30
C GLY A 221 -11.79 2.09 -8.61
N ALA A 222 -11.19 2.52 -9.73
CA ALA A 222 -11.40 1.90 -11.04
C ALA A 222 -10.92 0.44 -11.10
N MET A 223 -9.83 0.11 -10.39
CA MET A 223 -9.37 -1.28 -10.26
C MET A 223 -10.37 -2.13 -9.47
N VAL A 224 -10.93 -1.59 -8.38
CA VAL A 224 -11.96 -2.26 -7.56
C VAL A 224 -13.21 -2.52 -8.39
N GLU A 225 -13.70 -1.51 -9.11
CA GLU A 225 -14.88 -1.65 -9.99
C GLU A 225 -14.65 -2.70 -11.07
N ALA A 226 -13.53 -2.62 -11.78
CA ALA A 226 -13.16 -3.58 -12.80
C ALA A 226 -13.02 -5.01 -12.25
N SER A 227 -12.45 -5.17 -11.04
CA SER A 227 -12.33 -6.49 -10.39
C SER A 227 -13.69 -7.13 -10.15
N LEU A 228 -14.65 -6.36 -9.63
CA LEU A 228 -16.01 -6.84 -9.37
C LEU A 228 -16.71 -7.20 -10.69
N GLU A 229 -16.54 -6.39 -11.73
CA GLU A 229 -17.15 -6.63 -13.04
C GLU A 229 -16.53 -7.84 -13.78
N ILE A 230 -15.21 -8.07 -13.66
CA ILE A 230 -14.53 -9.27 -14.15
C ILE A 230 -15.18 -10.53 -13.56
N LEU A 231 -15.39 -10.56 -12.24
CA LEU A 231 -15.98 -11.70 -11.54
C LEU A 231 -17.44 -11.91 -11.98
N ARG A 232 -18.23 -10.84 -11.99
CA ARG A 232 -19.66 -10.87 -12.33
C ARG A 232 -19.89 -11.32 -13.77
N SER A 233 -19.12 -10.78 -14.72
CA SER A 233 -19.27 -11.08 -16.14
C SER A 233 -18.79 -12.50 -16.47
N ALA A 234 -17.70 -12.98 -15.84
CA ALA A 234 -17.28 -14.38 -15.93
C ALA A 234 -18.38 -15.34 -15.45
N GLN A 235 -19.00 -15.05 -14.29
CA GLN A 235 -20.09 -15.87 -13.75
C GLN A 235 -21.32 -15.92 -14.68
N LYS A 236 -21.64 -14.79 -15.34
CA LYS A 236 -22.76 -14.69 -16.29
C LYS A 236 -22.41 -15.19 -17.70
N ASN A 237 -21.18 -15.65 -17.93
CA ASN A 237 -20.65 -15.94 -19.25
C ASN A 237 -20.74 -14.77 -20.25
N ASP A 238 -20.71 -13.53 -19.77
CA ASP A 238 -20.71 -12.32 -20.60
C ASP A 238 -19.29 -11.94 -21.03
N ARG A 239 -18.91 -12.45 -22.21
CA ARG A 239 -17.57 -12.30 -22.77
C ARG A 239 -17.20 -10.85 -23.08
N LYS A 240 -18.16 -10.07 -23.60
CA LYS A 240 -17.91 -8.69 -24.03
C LYS A 240 -17.61 -7.80 -22.82
N THR A 241 -18.42 -7.93 -21.78
CA THR A 241 -18.23 -7.16 -20.55
C THR A 241 -16.98 -7.61 -19.79
N PHE A 242 -16.66 -8.91 -19.82
CA PHE A 242 -15.42 -9.44 -19.26
C PHE A 242 -14.18 -8.82 -19.90
N ASN A 243 -14.11 -8.78 -21.23
CA ASN A 243 -12.99 -8.17 -21.96
C ASN A 243 -12.87 -6.68 -21.65
N LEU A 244 -13.99 -5.96 -21.63
CA LEU A 244 -14.00 -4.54 -21.26
C LEU A 244 -13.48 -4.31 -19.84
N ALA A 245 -13.90 -5.12 -18.88
CA ALA A 245 -13.47 -4.99 -17.49
C ALA A 245 -11.98 -5.33 -17.32
N LEU A 246 -11.44 -6.32 -18.04
CA LEU A 246 -9.99 -6.57 -18.07
C LEU A 246 -9.21 -5.38 -18.66
N ARG A 247 -9.70 -4.76 -19.73
CA ARG A 247 -9.10 -3.53 -20.29
C ARG A 247 -9.11 -2.38 -19.27
N GLN A 248 -10.23 -2.18 -18.58
CA GLN A 248 -10.36 -1.16 -17.55
C GLN A 248 -9.39 -1.40 -16.39
N TYR A 249 -9.27 -2.66 -15.94
CA TYR A 249 -8.29 -3.04 -14.91
C TYR A 249 -6.85 -2.75 -15.36
N ALA A 250 -6.48 -3.19 -16.56
CA ALA A 250 -5.15 -2.96 -17.12
C ALA A 250 -4.86 -1.46 -17.27
N GLY A 251 -5.82 -0.68 -17.77
CA GLY A 251 -5.71 0.77 -17.90
C GLY A 251 -5.50 1.48 -16.55
N ALA A 252 -6.33 1.15 -15.54
CA ALA A 252 -6.19 1.72 -14.21
C ALA A 252 -4.84 1.37 -13.56
N MET A 253 -4.39 0.12 -13.70
CA MET A 253 -3.09 -0.32 -13.19
C MET A 253 -1.92 0.33 -13.94
N ALA A 254 -2.06 0.59 -15.25
CA ALA A 254 -1.08 1.35 -16.03
C ALA A 254 -0.96 2.80 -15.52
N THR A 255 -2.08 3.46 -15.20
CA THR A 255 -2.06 4.79 -14.57
C THR A 255 -1.35 4.77 -13.21
N VAL A 256 -1.68 3.80 -12.35
CA VAL A 256 -0.98 3.56 -11.07
C VAL A 256 0.53 3.43 -11.29
N ASN A 257 0.94 2.60 -12.25
CA ASN A 257 2.34 2.39 -12.60
C ASN A 257 3.03 3.68 -13.08
N GLY A 258 2.39 4.45 -13.95
CA GLY A 258 2.92 5.71 -14.46
C GLY A 258 3.11 6.78 -13.38
N ILE A 259 2.17 6.87 -12.43
CA ILE A 259 2.28 7.81 -11.30
C ILE A 259 3.44 7.42 -10.39
N LEU A 260 3.54 6.14 -10.00
CA LEU A 260 4.64 5.67 -9.17
C LEU A 260 5.99 5.89 -9.86
N SER A 261 6.09 5.61 -11.16
CA SER A 261 7.32 5.80 -11.93
C SER A 261 7.74 7.27 -12.05
N SER A 262 6.78 8.20 -12.16
CA SER A 262 7.06 9.63 -12.34
C SER A 262 7.22 10.40 -11.03
N THR A 263 6.76 9.83 -9.91
CA THR A 263 6.72 10.52 -8.62
C THR A 263 7.78 10.01 -7.66
N LEU A 264 8.06 8.70 -7.65
CA LEU A 264 9.06 8.14 -6.76
C LEU A 264 10.46 8.55 -7.22
N LYS A 265 11.00 9.58 -6.55
CA LYS A 265 12.40 10.00 -6.71
C LYS A 265 13.27 9.11 -5.83
N ASN A 266 14.34 8.56 -6.39
CA ASN A 266 15.39 7.93 -5.60
C ASN A 266 16.59 8.88 -5.52
N THR A 267 16.66 9.69 -4.46
CA THR A 267 17.81 10.58 -4.21
C THR A 267 18.89 9.92 -3.34
N GLY A 268 18.74 8.63 -3.01
CA GLY A 268 19.61 7.92 -2.05
C GLY A 268 19.27 8.20 -0.57
N GLU A 269 18.28 9.04 -0.29
CA GLU A 269 17.89 9.43 1.08
C GLU A 269 16.95 8.41 1.77
N TYR A 270 16.60 7.29 1.12
CA TYR A 270 15.71 6.28 1.73
C TYR A 270 16.19 5.80 3.12
N ALA A 271 17.51 5.69 3.28
CA ALA A 271 18.15 5.29 4.52
C ALA A 271 17.89 6.27 5.69
N SER A 272 17.53 7.54 5.43
CA SER A 272 17.30 8.54 6.48
C SER A 272 15.99 8.37 7.24
N PHE A 273 15.02 7.66 6.67
CA PHE A 273 13.73 7.38 7.32
C PHE A 273 13.42 5.88 7.45
N ARG A 274 14.17 5.01 6.75
CA ARG A 274 13.95 3.56 6.79
C ARG A 274 14.03 2.99 8.21
N THR A 275 14.87 3.53 9.08
CA THR A 275 14.97 3.10 10.49
C THR A 275 13.58 3.09 11.12
N PHE A 276 12.86 4.21 11.04
CA PHE A 276 11.52 4.44 11.62
C PHE A 276 10.40 3.66 10.94
N LEU A 277 10.66 2.99 9.82
CA LEU A 277 9.68 2.09 9.19
C LEU A 277 9.79 0.66 9.73
N SER A 278 10.80 0.37 10.55
CA SER A 278 11.04 -0.97 11.09
C SER A 278 9.98 -1.37 12.11
N GLY A 279 9.53 -2.62 12.01
CA GLY A 279 8.71 -3.25 13.04
C GLY A 279 9.52 -3.62 14.29
N CYS A 280 8.85 -4.19 15.29
CA CYS A 280 9.50 -4.87 16.41
C CYS A 280 9.46 -6.40 16.33
N LYS A 281 8.94 -6.95 15.23
CA LYS A 281 8.97 -8.38 14.90
C LYS A 281 10.17 -8.70 14.02
N ASP A 282 10.89 -9.77 14.39
CA ASP A 282 12.03 -10.34 13.66
C ASP A 282 13.12 -9.30 13.31
N GLN A 283 13.30 -8.29 14.17
CA GLN A 283 14.32 -7.26 14.02
C GLN A 283 15.44 -7.43 15.06
N PRO A 284 16.72 -7.35 14.66
CA PRO A 284 17.86 -7.45 15.59
C PRO A 284 17.85 -6.39 16.69
N MET A 285 17.33 -5.19 16.41
CA MET A 285 17.24 -4.09 17.36
C MET A 285 16.17 -4.30 18.45
N PHE A 286 15.26 -5.27 18.27
CA PHE A 286 14.19 -5.63 19.20
C PHE A 286 14.27 -7.12 19.58
N THR A 287 15.31 -7.49 20.34
CA THR A 287 15.58 -8.90 20.71
C THR A 287 14.38 -9.58 21.38
N ASN A 288 13.70 -8.87 22.28
CA ASN A 288 12.60 -9.38 23.09
C ASN A 288 11.24 -8.75 22.78
N GLY A 289 11.09 -8.08 21.63
CA GLY A 289 9.91 -7.27 21.33
C GLY A 289 9.86 -5.99 22.18
N VAL A 290 8.66 -5.39 22.27
CA VAL A 290 8.41 -4.12 22.99
C VAL A 290 7.41 -4.31 24.11
N LEU A 291 7.74 -3.87 25.31
CA LEU A 291 6.83 -3.84 26.45
C LEU A 291 5.99 -2.56 26.39
N PHE A 292 4.68 -2.68 26.49
CA PHE A 292 3.75 -1.55 26.52
C PHE A 292 3.45 -1.23 27.98
N GLU A 293 3.94 -0.11 28.48
CA GLU A 293 3.65 0.31 29.85
C GLU A 293 2.14 0.56 30.04
N GLY A 294 1.61 0.21 31.21
CA GLY A 294 0.18 0.26 31.49
C GLY A 294 -0.62 -0.92 30.92
N SER A 295 0.04 -1.88 30.24
CA SER A 295 -0.58 -3.15 29.85
C SER A 295 -0.28 -4.27 30.84
N SER A 296 -1.11 -5.31 30.84
CA SER A 296 -0.87 -6.56 31.59
C SER A 296 0.12 -7.51 30.91
N ASP A 297 0.81 -7.06 29.84
CA ASP A 297 1.68 -7.93 29.05
C ASP A 297 2.98 -8.22 29.81
N SER A 298 3.25 -9.50 30.09
CA SER A 298 4.50 -9.96 30.70
C SER A 298 5.61 -10.23 29.68
N VAL A 299 5.28 -10.20 28.38
CA VAL A 299 6.19 -10.48 27.27
C VAL A 299 6.12 -9.34 26.25
N GLY A 300 7.27 -8.98 25.69
CA GLY A 300 7.35 -7.95 24.67
C GLY A 300 6.57 -8.32 23.42
N GLN A 301 5.70 -7.41 23.00
CA GLN A 301 4.86 -7.52 21.82
C GLN A 301 5.72 -7.39 20.55
N ARG A 302 5.29 -8.06 19.47
CA ARG A 302 6.02 -8.13 18.20
C ARG A 302 5.09 -7.79 17.04
N PHE A 303 5.37 -6.67 16.38
CA PHE A 303 4.61 -6.17 15.24
C PHE A 303 5.50 -6.00 14.01
N LEU A 304 4.94 -6.26 12.82
CA LEU A 304 5.60 -5.91 11.56
C LEU A 304 5.53 -4.39 11.36
N GLY A 305 6.52 -3.83 10.66
CA GLY A 305 6.56 -2.41 10.33
C GLY A 305 5.97 -2.11 8.96
N VAL A 306 6.30 -0.94 8.43
CA VAL A 306 5.88 -0.51 7.10
C VAL A 306 6.69 -1.25 6.03
N ALA A 307 5.99 -1.87 5.08
CA ALA A 307 6.60 -2.53 3.94
C ALA A 307 5.81 -2.23 2.66
N GLN A 308 6.48 -2.17 1.51
CA GLN A 308 5.77 -2.02 0.23
C GLN A 308 4.80 -3.18 -0.04
N SER A 309 5.06 -4.35 0.54
CA SER A 309 4.18 -5.52 0.44
C SER A 309 2.84 -5.35 1.16
N SER A 310 2.72 -4.45 2.15
CA SER A 310 1.45 -4.18 2.83
C SER A 310 0.53 -3.23 2.04
N ASN A 311 1.02 -2.64 0.95
CA ASN A 311 0.15 -1.98 -0.02
C ASN A 311 -0.86 -3.00 -0.62
N PRO A 312 -2.18 -2.73 -0.61
CA PRO A 312 -3.20 -3.69 -1.03
C PRO A 312 -3.31 -3.89 -2.56
N ILE A 313 -2.76 -2.98 -3.37
CA ILE A 313 -2.87 -3.03 -4.86
C ILE A 313 -2.33 -4.35 -5.41
N ALA A 314 -1.18 -4.77 -4.89
CA ALA A 314 -0.52 -5.98 -5.30
C ALA A 314 -1.29 -7.25 -4.87
N SER A 315 -1.90 -7.22 -3.67
CA SER A 315 -2.77 -8.32 -3.17
C SER A 315 -4.04 -8.44 -4.01
N LEU A 316 -4.67 -7.32 -4.40
CA LEU A 316 -5.85 -7.36 -5.27
C LEU A 316 -5.56 -8.12 -6.56
N SER A 317 -4.44 -7.81 -7.21
CA SER A 317 -3.99 -8.51 -8.42
C SER A 317 -3.72 -9.99 -8.16
N THR A 318 -3.04 -10.30 -7.04
CA THR A 318 -2.72 -11.67 -6.64
C THR A 318 -3.99 -12.52 -6.46
N HIS A 319 -5.00 -11.99 -5.78
CA HIS A 319 -6.26 -12.71 -5.53
C HIS A 319 -7.14 -12.78 -6.77
N LEU A 320 -7.30 -11.68 -7.51
CA LEU A 320 -8.16 -11.62 -8.69
C LEU A 320 -7.70 -12.57 -9.80
N PHE A 321 -6.39 -12.61 -10.06
CA PHE A 321 -5.78 -13.45 -11.10
C PHE A 321 -5.26 -14.78 -10.56
N GLN A 322 -5.61 -15.13 -9.33
CA GLN A 322 -5.34 -16.44 -8.72
C GLN A 322 -3.84 -16.82 -8.74
N LEU A 323 -2.94 -15.83 -8.61
CA LEU A 323 -1.51 -16.04 -8.85
C LEU A 323 -0.93 -17.13 -7.95
N SER A 324 -1.31 -17.17 -6.67
CA SER A 324 -0.81 -18.19 -5.74
C SER A 324 -1.24 -19.60 -6.13
N GLN A 325 -2.44 -19.77 -6.69
CA GLN A 325 -2.98 -21.06 -7.11
C GLN A 325 -2.40 -21.52 -8.45
N LEU A 326 -1.99 -20.57 -9.30
CA LEU A 326 -1.35 -20.84 -10.59
C LEU A 326 0.16 -21.13 -10.45
N SER A 327 0.62 -21.41 -9.24
CA SER A 327 2.02 -21.60 -8.88
C SER A 327 2.35 -23.05 -8.58
N PRO A 328 2.86 -23.82 -9.57
CA PRO A 328 3.15 -25.24 -9.36
C PRO A 328 4.23 -25.47 -8.29
N GLN A 329 5.13 -24.50 -8.08
CA GLN A 329 6.21 -24.57 -7.10
C GLN A 329 6.03 -23.63 -5.89
N GLY A 330 4.87 -22.98 -5.74
CA GLY A 330 4.62 -22.01 -4.65
C GLY A 330 5.47 -20.73 -4.74
N THR A 331 5.91 -20.40 -5.95
CA THR A 331 6.83 -19.32 -6.30
C THR A 331 6.18 -18.11 -6.97
N LEU A 332 4.87 -18.09 -7.24
CA LEU A 332 4.19 -16.85 -7.64
C LEU A 332 3.87 -16.01 -6.39
N PRO A 333 3.70 -14.68 -6.55
CA PRO A 333 3.36 -13.83 -5.43
C PRO A 333 2.15 -14.36 -4.65
N CYS A 334 2.36 -14.54 -3.36
CA CYS A 334 1.34 -14.85 -2.38
C CYS A 334 1.34 -13.76 -1.30
N THR A 335 0.24 -13.67 -0.57
CA THR A 335 0.08 -12.63 0.44
C THR A 335 0.68 -12.99 1.80
N ASN A 336 1.13 -14.24 2.02
CA ASN A 336 1.93 -14.73 3.16
C ASN A 336 1.71 -14.00 4.51
N GLY A 337 0.45 -13.88 4.94
CA GLY A 337 0.11 -13.22 6.21
C GLY A 337 0.22 -11.69 6.20
N VAL A 338 0.70 -11.06 5.14
CA VAL A 338 0.73 -9.60 4.97
C VAL A 338 -0.68 -9.01 4.91
N ASP A 339 -1.68 -9.78 4.44
CA ASP A 339 -3.10 -9.37 4.52
C ASP A 339 -3.52 -9.11 5.96
N SER A 340 -3.01 -9.87 6.94
CA SER A 340 -3.35 -9.66 8.36
C SER A 340 -2.97 -8.28 8.91
N LEU A 341 -2.02 -7.58 8.25
CA LEU A 341 -1.56 -6.25 8.65
C LEU A 341 -2.47 -5.11 8.16
N ARG A 342 -3.43 -5.42 7.30
CA ARG A 342 -4.26 -4.41 6.66
C ARG A 342 -5.51 -4.10 7.49
N PRO A 343 -6.14 -2.93 7.27
CA PRO A 343 -7.47 -2.64 7.79
C PRO A 343 -8.42 -3.81 7.61
N GLU A 344 -9.28 -4.06 8.59
CA GLU A 344 -10.24 -5.18 8.55
C GLU A 344 -11.05 -5.23 7.26
N ASN A 345 -11.55 -4.09 6.81
CA ASN A 345 -12.32 -4.00 5.57
C ASN A 345 -11.50 -4.32 4.32
N TYR A 346 -10.18 -4.11 4.34
CA TYR A 346 -9.31 -4.50 3.23
C TYR A 346 -9.16 -6.01 3.21
N ARG A 347 -8.98 -6.63 4.39
CA ARG A 347 -8.92 -8.09 4.54
C ARG A 347 -10.22 -8.75 4.05
N ALA A 348 -11.36 -8.21 4.47
CA ALA A 348 -12.67 -8.71 4.07
C ALA A 348 -12.88 -8.64 2.56
N PHE A 349 -12.56 -7.49 1.95
CA PHE A 349 -12.66 -7.31 0.50
C PHE A 349 -11.71 -8.23 -0.28
N LEU A 350 -10.43 -8.29 0.10
CA LEU A 350 -9.44 -9.14 -0.59
C LEU A 350 -9.79 -10.63 -0.45
N SER A 351 -10.29 -11.06 0.72
CA SER A 351 -10.79 -12.42 0.92
C SER A 351 -12.01 -12.73 0.05
N HIS A 352 -12.93 -11.78 -0.10
CA HIS A 352 -14.05 -11.91 -1.02
C HIS A 352 -13.57 -12.10 -2.47
N ILE A 353 -12.65 -11.24 -2.94
CA ILE A 353 -12.07 -11.36 -4.29
C ILE A 353 -11.40 -12.71 -4.50
N ASP A 354 -10.60 -13.18 -3.54
CA ASP A 354 -9.95 -14.49 -3.60
C ASP A 354 -10.94 -15.65 -3.69
N GLN A 355 -12.01 -15.60 -2.90
CA GLN A 355 -13.04 -16.64 -2.91
C GLN A 355 -13.79 -16.66 -4.24
N GLN A 356 -14.21 -15.49 -4.72
CA GLN A 356 -14.98 -15.40 -5.97
C GLN A 356 -14.13 -15.73 -7.19
N SER A 357 -12.87 -15.27 -7.26
CA SER A 357 -11.99 -15.55 -8.39
C SER A 357 -11.72 -17.05 -8.55
N ARG A 358 -11.58 -17.78 -7.44
CA ARG A 358 -11.46 -19.24 -7.43
C ARG A 358 -12.74 -19.92 -7.90
N LYS A 359 -13.90 -19.46 -7.45
CA LYS A 359 -15.20 -20.00 -7.86
C LYS A 359 -15.46 -19.81 -9.35
N THR A 360 -15.16 -18.63 -9.90
CA THR A 360 -15.35 -18.32 -11.32
C THR A 360 -14.23 -18.85 -12.21
N ASN A 361 -13.06 -19.13 -11.62
CA ASN A 361 -11.82 -19.48 -12.31
C ASN A 361 -11.51 -18.48 -13.43
N VAL A 362 -11.19 -17.25 -13.03
CA VAL A 362 -10.96 -16.10 -13.92
C VAL A 362 -9.96 -16.43 -15.03
N GLN A 363 -8.84 -17.09 -14.69
CA GLN A 363 -7.84 -17.47 -15.69
C GLN A 363 -8.40 -18.46 -16.71
N ALA A 364 -9.03 -19.55 -16.26
CA ALA A 364 -9.60 -20.54 -17.18
C ALA A 364 -10.71 -19.94 -18.04
N TYR A 365 -11.52 -19.03 -17.49
CA TYR A 365 -12.53 -18.33 -18.27
C TYR A 365 -11.90 -17.46 -19.36
N ALA A 366 -10.82 -16.72 -19.05
CA ALA A 366 -10.09 -15.90 -20.01
C ALA A 366 -9.50 -16.72 -21.15
N LEU A 367 -8.87 -17.87 -20.84
CA LEU A 367 -8.21 -18.72 -21.83
C LEU A 367 -9.14 -19.41 -22.84
N ARG A 368 -10.46 -19.43 -22.60
CA ARG A 368 -11.45 -20.01 -23.53
C ARG A 368 -11.67 -19.17 -24.79
N ASN A 369 -11.13 -17.96 -24.85
CA ASN A 369 -11.30 -17.06 -25.99
C ASN A 369 -10.01 -16.27 -26.22
N ALA A 370 -9.57 -16.18 -27.48
CA ALA A 370 -8.30 -15.55 -27.80
C ALA A 370 -8.24 -14.06 -27.42
N GLU A 371 -9.30 -13.29 -27.70
CA GLU A 371 -9.38 -11.87 -27.33
C GLU A 371 -9.33 -11.69 -25.80
N SER A 372 -10.13 -12.46 -25.05
CA SER A 372 -10.07 -12.47 -23.57
C SER A 372 -8.68 -12.80 -23.04
N SER A 373 -7.99 -13.75 -23.67
CA SER A 373 -6.63 -14.13 -23.28
C SER A 373 -5.65 -12.97 -23.48
N VAL A 374 -5.78 -12.21 -24.58
CA VAL A 374 -4.96 -11.01 -24.82
C VAL A 374 -5.21 -9.94 -23.77
N GLU A 375 -6.46 -9.69 -23.38
CA GLU A 375 -6.76 -8.72 -22.31
C GLU A 375 -6.29 -9.18 -20.93
N TYR A 376 -6.37 -10.48 -20.66
CA TYR A 376 -5.81 -11.06 -19.44
C TYR A 376 -4.28 -10.94 -19.41
N MET A 377 -3.60 -11.18 -20.54
CA MET A 377 -2.15 -10.93 -20.67
C MET A 377 -1.81 -9.46 -20.44
N ALA A 378 -2.60 -8.53 -20.96
CA ALA A 378 -2.37 -7.10 -20.73
C ALA A 378 -2.53 -6.70 -19.27
N ALA A 379 -3.48 -7.29 -18.54
CA ALA A 379 -3.59 -7.10 -17.10
C ALA A 379 -2.38 -7.68 -16.35
N LEU A 380 -1.94 -8.90 -16.69
CA LEU A 380 -0.75 -9.51 -16.11
C LEU A 380 0.53 -8.72 -16.39
N ASP A 381 0.66 -8.11 -17.57
CA ASP A 381 1.77 -7.23 -17.94
C ASP A 381 1.88 -6.05 -16.96
N GLN A 382 0.75 -5.42 -16.63
CA GLN A 382 0.73 -4.33 -15.64
C GLN A 382 1.00 -4.79 -14.21
N VAL A 383 0.61 -6.02 -13.85
CA VAL A 383 1.00 -6.64 -12.58
C VAL A 383 2.50 -6.91 -12.54
N LEU A 384 3.08 -7.41 -13.64
CA LEU A 384 4.51 -7.64 -13.79
C LEU A 384 5.28 -6.33 -13.60
N ALA A 385 4.86 -5.26 -14.29
CA ALA A 385 5.44 -3.92 -14.17
C ALA A 385 5.48 -3.42 -12.72
N TYR A 386 4.36 -3.55 -12.01
CA TYR A 386 4.22 -3.09 -10.64
C TYR A 386 5.12 -3.88 -9.69
N ARG A 387 5.09 -5.22 -9.79
CA ARG A 387 5.92 -6.11 -8.96
C ARG A 387 7.41 -5.95 -9.26
N TYR A 388 7.77 -5.77 -10.53
CA TYR A 388 9.14 -5.49 -10.95
C TYR A 388 9.67 -4.21 -10.29
N ARG A 389 8.88 -3.13 -10.26
CA ARG A 389 9.26 -1.89 -9.57
C ARG A 389 9.48 -2.10 -8.07
N GLN A 390 8.58 -2.85 -7.39
CA GLN A 390 8.76 -3.15 -5.96
C GLN A 390 10.08 -3.88 -5.68
N TRP A 391 10.46 -4.82 -6.55
CA TRP A 391 11.73 -5.53 -6.44
C TRP A 391 12.95 -4.69 -6.82
N ALA A 392 12.84 -3.83 -7.83
CA ALA A 392 13.90 -2.89 -8.18
C ALA A 392 14.18 -1.95 -7.00
N ASN A 393 13.14 -1.43 -6.35
CA ASN A 393 13.26 -0.64 -5.14
C ASN A 393 13.92 -1.43 -3.98
N LEU A 394 13.55 -2.70 -3.79
CA LEU A 394 14.17 -3.56 -2.79
C LEU A 394 15.67 -3.72 -3.06
N ARG A 395 16.05 -3.97 -4.31
CA ARG A 395 17.45 -4.09 -4.76
C ARG A 395 18.23 -2.81 -4.46
N ASP A 396 17.66 -1.65 -4.80
CA ASP A 396 18.33 -0.34 -4.70
C ASP A 396 18.38 0.19 -3.26
N SER A 397 17.52 -0.31 -2.37
CA SER A 397 17.47 0.11 -0.97
C SER A 397 18.63 -0.40 -0.10
N ILE A 398 19.58 -1.13 -0.69
CA ILE A 398 20.62 -1.86 0.05
C ILE A 398 21.98 -1.32 -0.34
N PRO A 399 22.78 -0.83 0.63
CA PRO A 399 24.18 -0.52 0.38
C PRO A 399 24.89 -1.78 -0.10
N VAL A 400 25.53 -1.72 -1.28
CA VAL A 400 26.31 -2.80 -1.91
C VAL A 400 27.27 -3.50 -0.94
N GLN A 401 27.71 -2.80 0.11
CA GLN A 401 28.66 -3.29 1.12
C GLN A 401 28.02 -4.07 2.30
N THR A 402 26.68 -4.14 2.42
CA THR A 402 26.00 -4.77 3.59
C THR A 402 25.20 -6.04 3.27
N ALA A 403 24.80 -6.25 2.01
CA ALA A 403 24.02 -7.44 1.62
C ALA A 403 24.88 -8.70 1.45
N SER A 404 26.13 -8.55 1.01
CA SER A 404 27.05 -9.65 0.72
C SER A 404 27.35 -10.55 1.93
N ASN A 405 26.97 -10.14 3.15
CA ASN A 405 27.28 -10.83 4.39
C ASN A 405 26.04 -11.34 5.17
N LYS A 406 24.82 -11.34 4.61
CA LYS A 406 23.61 -11.83 5.31
C LYS A 406 22.81 -12.86 4.50
N PRO A 407 23.06 -14.18 4.70
CA PRO A 407 22.39 -15.27 3.98
C PRO A 407 20.86 -15.21 4.01
N ALA A 408 20.26 -14.77 5.13
CA ALA A 408 18.80 -14.66 5.28
C ALA A 408 18.20 -13.61 4.34
N PHE A 409 18.88 -12.47 4.16
CA PHE A 409 18.42 -11.44 3.24
C PHE A 409 18.52 -11.92 1.79
N ARG A 410 19.65 -12.55 1.42
CA ARG A 410 19.83 -13.09 0.06
C ARG A 410 18.74 -14.09 -0.29
N LYS A 411 18.45 -15.03 0.62
CA LYS A 411 17.34 -15.99 0.46
C LYS A 411 16.00 -15.29 0.24
N TYR A 412 15.69 -14.24 1.01
CA TYR A 412 14.46 -13.45 0.83
C TYR A 412 14.44 -12.75 -0.54
N PHE A 413 15.55 -12.12 -0.95
CA PHE A 413 15.67 -11.47 -2.25
C PHE A 413 15.49 -12.44 -3.41
N ASP A 414 16.09 -13.64 -3.34
CA ASP A 414 15.96 -14.67 -4.37
C ASP A 414 14.50 -15.20 -4.46
N VAL A 415 13.79 -15.28 -3.34
CA VAL A 415 12.35 -15.59 -3.32
C VAL A 415 11.56 -14.51 -4.08
N GLN A 416 11.77 -13.22 -3.77
CA GLN A 416 11.09 -12.13 -4.48
C GLN A 416 11.46 -12.08 -5.97
N THR A 417 12.70 -12.40 -6.31
CA THR A 417 13.19 -12.46 -7.70
C THR A 417 12.47 -13.56 -8.48
N ARG A 418 12.32 -14.75 -7.89
CA ARG A 418 11.52 -15.85 -8.48
C ARG A 418 10.05 -15.47 -8.65
N HIS A 419 9.46 -14.78 -7.68
CA HIS A 419 8.07 -14.31 -7.78
C HIS A 419 7.80 -13.50 -9.04
N ILE A 420 8.71 -12.61 -9.41
CA ILE A 420 8.52 -11.74 -10.58
C ILE A 420 8.83 -12.47 -11.87
N ARG A 421 9.91 -13.27 -11.87
CA ARG A 421 10.23 -14.14 -13.00
C ARG A 421 9.05 -15.04 -13.35
N ASP A 422 8.36 -15.58 -12.35
CA ASP A 422 7.27 -16.53 -12.58
C ASP A 422 5.98 -15.86 -13.04
N VAL A 423 5.76 -14.58 -12.68
CA VAL A 423 4.70 -13.77 -13.30
C VAL A 423 5.01 -13.56 -14.79
N ALA A 424 6.28 -13.31 -15.15
CA ALA A 424 6.67 -13.22 -16.55
C ALA A 424 6.49 -14.56 -17.30
N GLU A 425 6.81 -15.69 -16.66
CA GLU A 425 6.53 -17.02 -17.21
C GLU A 425 5.03 -17.30 -17.35
N LEU A 426 4.20 -16.79 -16.43
CA LEU A 426 2.74 -16.90 -16.54
C LEU A 426 2.21 -16.18 -17.78
N VAL A 427 2.76 -15.01 -18.14
CA VAL A 427 2.42 -14.32 -19.39
C VAL A 427 2.75 -15.20 -20.62
N GLN A 428 3.91 -15.84 -20.62
CA GLN A 428 4.33 -16.74 -21.71
C GLN A 428 3.44 -17.98 -21.81
N ARG A 429 3.13 -18.61 -20.67
CA ARG A 429 2.21 -19.76 -20.62
C ARG A 429 0.82 -19.36 -21.11
N THR A 430 0.35 -18.17 -20.78
CA THR A 430 -0.94 -17.65 -21.27
C THR A 430 -0.92 -17.50 -22.80
N ARG A 431 0.16 -16.93 -23.37
CA ARG A 431 0.32 -16.83 -24.83
C ARG A 431 0.34 -18.19 -25.52
N ALA A 432 1.02 -19.19 -24.94
CA ALA A 432 1.10 -20.54 -25.51
C ALA A 432 -0.26 -21.24 -25.55
N ASN A 433 -1.17 -20.87 -24.65
CA ASN A 433 -2.56 -21.36 -24.62
C ASN A 433 -3.55 -20.43 -25.36
N THR A 434 -3.05 -19.44 -26.10
CA THR A 434 -3.88 -18.53 -26.88
C THR A 434 -3.84 -18.93 -28.35
N ASP A 435 -5.01 -19.21 -28.93
CA ASP A 435 -5.15 -19.38 -30.37
C ASP A 435 -4.89 -18.04 -31.08
N ALA A 436 -3.71 -17.92 -31.71
CA ALA A 436 -3.29 -16.68 -32.34
C ALA A 436 -3.81 -16.52 -33.76
N GLU A 437 -4.29 -17.60 -34.39
CA GLU A 437 -4.75 -17.59 -35.78
C GLU A 437 -6.07 -16.82 -35.89
N VAL A 438 -6.92 -16.93 -34.87
CA VAL A 438 -8.21 -16.24 -34.77
C VAL A 438 -8.12 -14.79 -34.29
N LEU A 439 -6.94 -14.33 -33.87
CA LEU A 439 -6.74 -12.93 -33.46
C LEU A 439 -6.65 -12.00 -34.66
N VAL A 440 -7.27 -10.82 -34.52
CA VAL A 440 -7.01 -9.71 -35.43
C VAL A 440 -5.56 -9.24 -35.31
N VAL A 441 -5.03 -8.65 -36.38
CA VAL A 441 -3.61 -8.24 -36.47
C VAL A 441 -3.18 -7.37 -35.29
N ALA A 442 -4.02 -6.40 -34.89
CA ALA A 442 -3.73 -5.52 -33.77
C ALA A 442 -3.54 -6.27 -32.44
N ASP A 443 -4.40 -7.24 -32.14
CA ASP A 443 -4.32 -8.04 -30.90
C ASP A 443 -3.14 -9.00 -30.93
N ARG A 444 -2.80 -9.55 -32.10
CA ARG A 444 -1.61 -10.39 -32.29
C ARG A 444 -0.33 -9.59 -31.99
N LEU A 445 -0.18 -8.40 -32.58
CA LEU A 445 0.97 -7.52 -32.34
C LEU A 445 1.05 -7.07 -30.87
N ARG A 446 -0.10 -6.76 -30.26
CA ARG A 446 -0.16 -6.40 -28.84
C ARG A 446 0.29 -7.56 -27.95
N ALA A 447 -0.18 -8.78 -28.21
CA ALA A 447 0.24 -9.97 -27.49
C ALA A 447 1.74 -10.25 -27.64
N GLU A 448 2.29 -10.12 -28.86
CA GLU A 448 3.73 -10.27 -29.12
C GLU A 448 4.57 -9.24 -28.35
N SER A 449 4.12 -7.98 -28.32
CA SER A 449 4.78 -6.91 -27.54
C SER A 449 4.81 -7.20 -26.04
N ILE A 450 3.69 -7.67 -25.47
CA ILE A 450 3.58 -8.08 -24.06
C ILE A 450 4.54 -9.24 -23.76
N VAL A 451 4.52 -10.28 -24.59
CA VAL A 451 5.37 -11.47 -24.42
C VAL A 451 6.85 -11.13 -24.54
N HIS A 452 7.21 -10.21 -25.46
CA HIS A 452 8.57 -9.72 -25.58
C HIS A 452 9.05 -9.01 -24.31
N ARG A 453 8.25 -8.10 -23.74
CA ARG A 453 8.58 -7.46 -22.44
C ARG A 453 8.74 -8.48 -21.32
N ALA A 454 7.81 -9.43 -21.20
CA ALA A 454 7.89 -10.50 -20.21
C ALA A 454 9.17 -11.34 -20.36
N GLU A 455 9.55 -11.70 -21.59
CA GLU A 455 10.78 -12.45 -21.85
C GLU A 455 12.04 -11.67 -21.46
N MET A 456 12.08 -10.37 -21.74
CA MET A 456 13.19 -9.50 -21.33
C MET A 456 13.36 -9.45 -19.80
N VAL A 457 12.25 -9.31 -19.07
CA VAL A 457 12.25 -9.39 -17.60
C VAL A 457 12.71 -10.76 -17.13
N ARG A 458 12.15 -11.85 -17.66
CA ARG A 458 12.49 -13.22 -17.27
C ARG A 458 13.98 -13.52 -17.48
N ARG A 459 14.54 -13.18 -18.65
CA ARG A 459 15.98 -13.34 -18.94
C ARG A 459 16.86 -12.50 -18.03
N SER A 460 16.45 -11.27 -17.72
CA SER A 460 17.16 -10.43 -16.75
C SER A 460 17.21 -11.12 -15.39
N LEU A 461 16.06 -11.51 -14.83
CA LEU A 461 15.98 -12.11 -13.50
C LEU A 461 16.65 -13.50 -13.41
N ASN A 462 16.63 -14.29 -14.49
CA ASN A 462 17.37 -15.55 -14.54
C ASN A 462 18.88 -15.35 -14.42
N ARG A 463 19.45 -14.30 -15.03
CA ARG A 463 20.88 -13.95 -14.86
C ARG A 463 21.19 -13.60 -13.41
N ILE A 464 20.30 -12.87 -12.74
CA ILE A 464 20.45 -12.50 -11.32
C ILE A 464 20.44 -13.74 -10.42
N LEU A 465 19.56 -14.70 -10.72
CA LEU A 465 19.48 -15.96 -9.99
C LEU A 465 20.64 -16.90 -10.30
N SER A 466 21.25 -16.85 -11.50
CA SER A 466 22.42 -17.67 -11.85
C SER A 466 23.74 -17.11 -11.30
N ASP A 467 23.86 -15.79 -11.17
CA ASP A 467 25.00 -15.10 -10.52
C ASP A 467 24.95 -15.20 -8.98
N SER A 468 24.26 -16.21 -8.43
CA SER A 468 24.07 -16.41 -7.00
C SER A 468 25.31 -16.96 -6.28
N SER A 469 26.44 -16.27 -6.41
CA SER A 469 27.48 -16.33 -5.39
C SER A 469 27.05 -15.46 -4.19
N GLU A 470 27.29 -15.92 -2.96
CA GLU A 470 26.92 -15.20 -1.73
C GLU A 470 27.60 -13.81 -1.63
N THR A 471 28.69 -13.60 -2.37
CA THR A 471 29.57 -12.42 -2.30
C THR A 471 29.41 -11.42 -3.45
N SER A 472 28.70 -11.79 -4.54
CA SER A 472 28.54 -10.91 -5.71
C SER A 472 27.60 -9.73 -5.41
N PRO A 473 27.95 -8.49 -5.82
CA PRO A 473 27.04 -7.36 -5.75
C PRO A 473 25.79 -7.62 -6.59
N LEU A 474 24.64 -7.09 -6.15
CA LEU A 474 23.39 -7.25 -6.90
C LEU A 474 23.55 -6.62 -8.30
N PRO A 475 23.26 -7.35 -9.38
CA PRO A 475 23.46 -6.85 -10.73
C PRO A 475 22.54 -5.66 -11.01
N VAL A 476 23.10 -4.63 -11.64
CA VAL A 476 22.35 -3.48 -12.15
C VAL A 476 21.45 -3.96 -13.27
N SER A 477 20.13 -3.84 -13.13
CA SER A 477 19.24 -4.05 -14.27
C SER A 477 19.43 -2.90 -15.26
N MET A 478 19.74 -3.25 -16.51
CA MET A 478 19.75 -2.31 -17.64
C MET A 478 18.38 -2.15 -18.31
N ILE A 479 17.28 -2.61 -17.68
CA ILE A 479 15.95 -2.56 -18.28
C ILE A 479 15.04 -1.73 -17.38
N ALA A 480 14.74 -0.51 -17.85
CA ALA A 480 13.55 0.21 -17.41
C ALA A 480 12.33 -0.49 -18.02
N TYR A 481 11.36 -0.82 -17.18
CA TYR A 481 10.06 -1.35 -17.60
C TYR A 481 9.13 -0.21 -18.00
#